data_AF-A0A3B8QSE2-F1
#
_entry.id   AF-A0A3B8QSE2-F1
#
_cell.length_a   1.000
_cell.length_b   1.000
_cell.length_c   1.000
_cell.angle_alpha   90.00
_cell.angle_beta   90.00
_cell.angle_gamma   90.00
#
_symmetry.space_group_name_H-M   'P 1'
#
loop_
_entity.id
_entity.type
_entity.pdbx_description
1 polymer ?
#
loop_
_entity_poly.entity_id
_entity_poly.type
_entity_poly.pdbx_seq_one_letter_code
_entity_poly.pdbx_strand_id
1 'polypeptide(L)'
;MKNIYVWILLSSVLLSGCVTPPKSTLTPLEIQALQTRTYEHDKEIAFPSVMSVFQDLGYTVNSANKDTGLITAESATDSNGASKFWLGITDVSQTKATAFIEQIGPNSTVRLNFVATNKKSSMYGQSDRQDTPILDATVYQNAFERIENAIFMRSSN
;
A
#
# COMPACT_ATOMS: atom_id res chain seq x y z
N MET A 1 -47.66 -4.61 -37.06
CA MET A 1 -46.48 -5.51 -36.97
C MET A 1 -45.13 -4.81 -37.17
N LYS A 2 -45.04 -3.70 -37.94
CA LYS A 2 -43.80 -2.96 -38.20
C LYS A 2 -43.18 -2.27 -36.95
N ASN A 3 -44.01 -1.87 -35.97
CA ASN A 3 -43.54 -1.18 -34.77
C ASN A 3 -42.89 -2.11 -33.72
N ILE A 4 -43.14 -3.42 -33.76
CA ILE A 4 -42.57 -4.37 -32.79
C ILE A 4 -41.07 -4.61 -33.05
N TYR A 5 -40.67 -4.60 -34.33
CA TYR A 5 -39.28 -4.77 -34.74
C TYR A 5 -38.40 -3.58 -34.34
N VAL A 6 -38.98 -2.38 -34.26
CA VAL A 6 -38.28 -1.16 -33.81
C VAL A 6 -37.92 -1.25 -32.32
N TRP A 7 -38.81 -1.79 -31.49
CA TRP A 7 -38.54 -2.00 -30.06
C TRP A 7 -37.52 -3.11 -29.80
N ILE A 8 -37.51 -4.15 -30.62
CA ILE A 8 -36.50 -5.23 -30.54
C ILE A 8 -35.11 -4.73 -30.95
N LEU A 9 -35.03 -3.87 -31.96
CA LEU A 9 -33.77 -3.30 -32.45
C LEU A 9 -33.20 -2.20 -31.52
N LEU A 10 -34.06 -1.53 -30.73
CA LEU A 10 -33.64 -0.55 -29.73
C LEU A 10 -33.12 -1.21 -28.43
N SER A 11 -33.65 -2.39 -28.09
CA SER A 11 -33.24 -3.15 -26.91
C SER A 11 -31.85 -3.80 -27.07
N SER A 12 -31.46 -4.17 -28.29
CA SER A 12 -30.15 -4.79 -28.56
C SER A 12 -28.96 -3.82 -28.46
N VAL A 13 -29.18 -2.51 -28.58
CA VAL A 13 -28.11 -1.49 -28.49
C VAL A 13 -27.69 -1.21 -27.04
N LEU A 14 -28.57 -1.47 -26.07
CA LEU A 14 -28.32 -1.24 -24.64
C LEU A 14 -27.50 -2.37 -23.96
N LEU A 15 -27.20 -3.44 -24.69
CA LEU A 15 -26.36 -4.57 -24.22
C LEU A 15 -24.87 -4.40 -24.58
N SER A 16 -24.45 -3.21 -25.01
CA SER A 16 -23.04 -2.85 -25.19
C SER A 16 -22.36 -2.75 -23.82
N GLY A 17 -22.05 -3.90 -23.23
CA GLY A 17 -21.35 -4.02 -21.96
C GLY A 17 -19.98 -3.34 -22.03
N CYS A 18 -19.68 -2.54 -21.02
CA CYS A 18 -18.35 -1.98 -20.81
C CYS A 18 -17.38 -3.15 -20.58
N VAL A 19 -16.55 -3.47 -21.58
CA VAL A 19 -15.39 -4.33 -21.39
C VAL A 19 -14.45 -3.56 -20.47
N THR A 20 -14.45 -3.93 -19.18
CA THR A 20 -13.38 -3.52 -18.27
C THR A 20 -12.07 -4.06 -18.84
N PRO A 21 -11.11 -3.21 -19.21
CA PRO A 21 -9.81 -3.69 -19.67
C PRO A 21 -9.21 -4.57 -18.56
N PRO A 22 -8.55 -5.69 -18.92
CA PRO A 22 -7.88 -6.52 -17.94
C PRO A 22 -6.92 -5.62 -17.16
N LYS A 23 -7.12 -5.53 -15.85
CA LYS A 23 -6.23 -4.82 -14.95
C LYS A 23 -4.86 -5.46 -15.14
N SER A 24 -3.96 -4.76 -15.84
CA SER A 24 -2.63 -5.28 -16.16
C SER A 24 -2.00 -5.79 -14.89
N THR A 25 -1.87 -7.11 -14.77
CA THR A 25 -1.25 -7.75 -13.63
C THR A 25 0.25 -7.56 -13.79
N LEU A 26 0.84 -6.66 -13.03
CA LEU A 26 2.28 -6.45 -13.00
C LEU A 26 2.99 -7.79 -12.80
N THR A 27 4.06 -8.01 -13.54
CA THR A 27 4.92 -9.18 -13.36
C THR A 27 5.65 -9.09 -12.01
N PRO A 28 6.06 -10.22 -11.42
CA PRO A 28 6.83 -10.22 -10.17
C PRO A 28 8.09 -9.34 -10.23
N LEU A 29 8.73 -9.28 -11.40
CA LEU A 29 9.92 -8.44 -11.64
C LEU A 29 9.59 -6.94 -11.61
N GLU A 30 8.49 -6.54 -12.25
CA GLU A 30 8.02 -5.15 -12.22
C GLU A 30 7.64 -4.72 -10.79
N ILE A 31 6.98 -5.60 -10.03
CA ILE A 31 6.67 -5.35 -8.62
C ILE A 31 7.97 -5.15 -7.82
N GLN A 32 8.97 -6.02 -8.02
CA GLN A 32 10.24 -5.90 -7.32
C GLN A 32 10.97 -4.60 -7.65
N ALA A 33 10.99 -4.20 -8.92
CA ALA A 33 11.60 -2.95 -9.37
C ALA A 33 10.89 -1.72 -8.79
N LEU A 34 9.57 -1.79 -8.67
CA LEU A 34 8.75 -0.75 -8.03
C LEU A 34 8.94 -0.69 -6.51
N GLN A 35 9.23 -1.83 -5.88
CA GLN A 35 9.39 -1.95 -4.43
C GLN A 35 10.81 -1.71 -3.92
N THR A 36 11.82 -1.54 -4.78
CA THR A 36 13.23 -1.55 -4.36
C THR A 36 13.98 -0.35 -4.91
N ARG A 37 14.77 0.31 -4.06
CA ARG A 37 15.68 1.39 -4.46
C ARG A 37 17.01 1.29 -3.71
N THR A 38 18.09 1.59 -4.39
CA THR A 38 19.44 1.62 -3.81
C THR A 38 19.90 3.07 -3.64
N TYR A 39 20.58 3.35 -2.53
CA TYR A 39 21.13 4.64 -2.16
C TYR A 39 22.64 4.52 -1.91
N GLU A 40 23.39 5.53 -2.32
CA GLU A 40 24.86 5.61 -2.16
C GLU A 40 25.25 6.05 -0.74
N HIS A 41 24.65 5.40 0.26
CA HIS A 41 24.87 5.69 1.67
C HIS A 41 24.78 4.42 2.50
N ASP A 42 25.51 4.41 3.62
CA ASP A 42 25.48 3.31 4.56
C ASP A 42 24.10 3.10 5.20
N LYS A 43 23.83 1.84 5.56
CA LYS A 43 22.67 1.41 6.34
C LYS A 43 22.51 2.18 7.65
N GLU A 44 23.62 2.64 8.23
CA GLU A 44 23.65 3.50 9.40
C GLU A 44 22.92 4.84 9.21
N ILE A 45 22.90 5.35 7.97
CA ILE A 45 22.20 6.57 7.58
C ILE A 45 20.82 6.23 7.01
N ALA A 46 20.73 5.21 6.14
CA ALA A 46 19.49 4.86 5.46
C ALA A 46 18.41 4.33 6.42
N PHE A 47 18.78 3.44 7.36
CA PHE A 47 17.83 2.84 8.29
C PHE A 47 17.06 3.87 9.13
N PRO A 48 17.72 4.78 9.88
CA PRO A 48 17.00 5.75 10.67
C PRO A 48 16.28 6.81 9.80
N SER A 49 16.73 7.04 8.55
CA SER A 49 16.03 7.92 7.61
C SER A 49 14.71 7.32 7.14
N VAL A 50 14.67 6.03 6.81
CA VAL A 50 13.42 5.32 6.49
C VAL A 50 12.46 5.34 7.68
N MET A 51 12.98 5.10 8.90
CA MET A 51 12.19 5.14 10.12
C MET A 51 11.55 6.53 10.35
N SER A 52 12.32 7.62 10.16
CA SER A 52 11.80 8.99 10.23
C SER A 52 10.70 9.23 9.20
N VAL A 53 10.89 8.82 7.94
CA VAL A 53 9.86 9.00 6.90
C VAL A 53 8.57 8.27 7.24
N PHE A 54 8.62 7.06 7.81
CA PHE A 54 7.41 6.38 8.27
C PHE A 54 6.69 7.18 9.36
N GLN A 55 7.42 7.73 10.33
CA GLN A 55 6.84 8.56 11.39
C GLN A 55 6.25 9.86 10.84
N ASP A 56 6.94 10.53 9.90
CA ASP A 56 6.49 11.77 9.25
C ASP A 56 5.22 11.54 8.41
N LEU A 57 5.06 10.35 7.84
CA LEU A 57 3.86 9.93 7.10
C LEU A 57 2.71 9.50 8.03
N GLY A 58 2.88 9.58 9.35
CA GLY A 58 1.87 9.21 10.35
C GLY A 58 1.74 7.71 10.58
N TYR A 59 2.74 6.92 10.19
CA TYR A 59 2.81 5.50 10.55
C TYR A 59 3.37 5.35 11.97
N THR A 60 2.79 4.44 12.74
CA THR A 60 3.33 3.99 14.01
C THR A 60 4.27 2.83 13.76
N VAL A 61 5.53 2.93 14.21
CA VAL A 61 6.51 1.84 14.08
C VAL A 61 6.20 0.76 15.11
N ASN A 62 5.88 -0.44 14.65
CA ASN A 62 5.56 -1.59 15.51
C ASN A 62 6.81 -2.37 15.92
N SER A 63 7.76 -2.55 15.00
CA SER A 63 9.02 -3.23 15.26
C SER A 63 10.11 -2.68 14.34
N ALA A 64 11.31 -2.54 14.87
CA ALA A 64 12.48 -2.13 14.12
C ALA A 64 13.69 -2.92 14.64
N ASN A 65 14.37 -3.63 13.75
CA ASN A 65 15.60 -4.34 14.06
C ASN A 65 16.68 -3.90 13.08
N LYS A 66 17.69 -3.20 13.60
CA LYS A 66 18.76 -2.63 12.79
C LYS A 66 19.68 -3.72 12.22
N ASP A 67 19.95 -4.79 12.96
CA ASP A 67 20.82 -5.89 12.51
C ASP A 67 20.22 -6.55 11.26
N THR A 68 18.94 -6.93 11.33
CA THR A 68 18.23 -7.50 10.18
C THR A 68 17.89 -6.45 9.13
N GLY A 69 17.78 -5.17 9.51
CA GLY A 69 17.32 -4.10 8.64
C GLY A 69 15.81 -4.06 8.45
N LEU A 70 15.04 -4.81 9.24
CA LEU A 70 13.59 -4.88 9.16
C LEU A 70 12.95 -3.73 9.94
N ILE A 71 11.99 -3.04 9.32
CA ILE A 71 11.08 -2.10 9.97
C ILE A 71 9.65 -2.49 9.59
N THR A 72 8.77 -2.62 10.57
CA THR A 72 7.33 -2.76 10.36
C THR A 72 6.60 -1.59 11.00
N ALA A 73 5.64 -1.05 10.28
CA ALA A 73 4.85 0.08 10.72
C ALA A 73 3.40 -0.04 10.22
N GLU A 74 2.48 0.61 10.90
CA GLU A 74 1.07 0.64 10.51
C GLU A 74 0.52 2.06 10.56
N SER A 75 -0.33 2.40 9.59
CA SER A 75 -1.04 3.67 9.58
C SER A 75 -2.05 3.72 10.73
N ALA A 76 -2.51 4.92 11.06
CA ALA A 76 -3.68 5.09 11.91
C ALA A 76 -4.85 4.23 11.39
N THR A 77 -5.59 3.64 12.32
CA THR A 77 -6.81 2.89 12.03
C THR A 77 -7.94 3.88 11.74
N ASP A 78 -8.56 3.76 10.57
CA ASP A 78 -9.84 4.40 10.29
C ASP A 78 -10.97 3.41 10.61
N SER A 79 -11.95 3.86 11.39
CA SER A 79 -13.08 3.01 11.81
C SER A 79 -14.41 3.69 11.58
N ASN A 80 -15.36 2.99 10.96
CA ASN A 80 -16.68 3.55 10.71
C ASN A 80 -17.57 3.48 11.96
N GLY A 81 -17.66 4.58 12.70
CA GLY A 81 -18.47 4.67 13.92
C GLY A 81 -19.97 4.46 13.69
N ALA A 82 -20.48 4.78 12.50
CA ALA A 82 -21.90 4.63 12.18
C ALA A 82 -22.30 3.15 12.03
N SER A 83 -21.50 2.31 11.37
CA SER A 83 -21.80 0.88 11.25
C SER A 83 -21.74 0.17 12.62
N LYS A 84 -20.83 0.61 13.50
CA LYS A 84 -20.72 0.08 14.86
C LYS A 84 -21.97 0.42 15.69
N PHE A 85 -22.47 1.64 15.58
CA PHE A 85 -23.63 2.11 16.32
C PHE A 85 -24.95 1.50 15.81
N TRP A 86 -25.15 1.42 14.50
CA TRP A 86 -26.41 0.98 13.90
C TRP A 86 -26.51 -0.54 13.68
N LEU A 87 -25.41 -1.20 13.32
CA LEU A 87 -25.40 -2.61 12.91
C LEU A 87 -24.60 -3.52 13.85
N GLY A 88 -23.91 -2.96 14.85
CA GLY A 88 -23.00 -3.74 15.70
C GLY A 88 -21.79 -4.31 14.94
N ILE A 89 -21.46 -3.74 13.77
CA ILE A 89 -20.35 -4.17 12.90
C ILE A 89 -19.22 -3.14 12.98
N THR A 90 -18.04 -3.60 13.36
CA THR A 90 -16.81 -2.78 13.31
C THR A 90 -16.12 -3.00 11.98
N ASP A 91 -15.93 -1.94 11.20
CA ASP A 91 -15.15 -1.94 9.96
C ASP A 91 -13.91 -1.07 10.19
N VAL A 92 -12.73 -1.67 10.05
CA VAL A 92 -11.44 -1.06 10.34
C VAL A 92 -10.55 -1.16 9.11
N SER A 93 -10.08 -0.01 8.62
CA SER A 93 -9.09 0.08 7.55
C SER A 93 -7.76 0.57 8.10
N GLN A 94 -6.67 -0.07 7.69
CA GLN A 94 -5.31 0.30 8.03
C GLN A 94 -4.36 -0.09 6.90
N THR A 95 -3.24 0.60 6.77
CA THR A 95 -2.17 0.22 5.84
C THR A 95 -0.95 -0.24 6.62
N LYS A 96 -0.48 -1.44 6.35
CA LYS A 96 0.76 -1.99 6.88
C LYS A 96 1.90 -1.68 5.93
N ALA A 97 2.96 -1.07 6.45
CA ALA A 97 4.20 -0.80 5.75
C ALA A 97 5.32 -1.68 6.31
N THR A 98 6.08 -2.31 5.43
CA THR A 98 7.30 -3.02 5.78
C THR A 98 8.45 -2.45 4.97
N ALA A 99 9.54 -2.09 5.64
CA ALA A 99 10.81 -1.78 5.00
C ALA A 99 11.85 -2.83 5.36
N PHE A 100 12.69 -3.17 4.38
CA PHE A 100 13.88 -3.98 4.57
C PHE A 100 15.08 -3.23 4.01
N ILE A 101 16.09 -3.01 4.84
CA ILE A 101 17.29 -2.25 4.52
C ILE A 101 18.52 -3.15 4.65
N GLU A 102 19.18 -3.43 3.53
CA GLU A 102 20.41 -4.21 3.47
C GLU A 102 21.59 -3.35 3.01
N GLN A 103 22.80 -3.67 3.49
CA GLN A 103 24.03 -3.07 3.02
C GLN A 103 24.63 -3.96 1.93
N ILE A 104 24.93 -3.38 0.76
CA ILE A 104 25.62 -4.03 -0.35
C ILE A 104 26.83 -3.17 -0.71
N GLY A 105 28.01 -3.59 -0.25
CA GLY A 105 29.23 -2.80 -0.43
C GLY A 105 29.14 -1.45 0.30
N PRO A 106 29.39 -0.32 -0.37
CA PRO A 106 29.23 1.03 0.21
C PRO A 106 27.78 1.56 0.17
N ASN A 107 26.87 0.83 -0.46
CA ASN A 107 25.51 1.28 -0.73
C ASN A 107 24.50 0.54 0.13
N SER A 108 23.33 1.15 0.35
CA SER A 108 22.20 0.51 1.01
C SER A 108 21.04 0.32 0.04
N THR A 109 20.44 -0.86 0.07
CA THR A 109 19.24 -1.18 -0.70
C THR A 109 18.05 -1.19 0.24
N VAL A 110 17.04 -0.39 -0.08
CA VAL A 110 15.79 -0.29 0.65
C VAL A 110 14.69 -0.92 -0.19
N ARG A 111 14.03 -1.92 0.39
CA ARG A 111 12.82 -2.52 -0.16
C ARG A 111 11.61 -2.12 0.69
N LEU A 112 10.57 -1.61 0.06
CA LEU A 112 9.30 -1.25 0.68
C LEU A 112 8.19 -2.19 0.24
N ASN A 113 7.24 -2.43 1.13
CA ASN A 113 6.01 -3.15 0.82
C ASN A 113 4.85 -2.52 1.59
N PHE A 114 3.75 -2.25 0.89
CA PHE A 114 2.55 -1.68 1.47
C PHE A 114 1.36 -2.60 1.25
N VAL A 115 0.61 -2.89 2.32
CA VAL A 115 -0.55 -3.78 2.30
C VAL A 115 -1.72 -3.09 2.98
N ALA A 116 -2.80 -2.84 2.22
CA ALA A 116 -4.06 -2.37 2.78
C ALA A 116 -4.78 -3.54 3.45
N THR A 117 -5.13 -3.36 4.71
CA THR A 117 -5.87 -4.32 5.53
C THR A 117 -7.24 -3.73 5.84
N ASN A 118 -8.30 -4.44 5.46
CA ASN A 118 -9.66 -4.16 5.90
C ASN A 118 -10.14 -5.31 6.79
N LYS A 119 -10.54 -4.99 8.02
CA LYS A 119 -11.03 -5.95 8.99
C LYS A 119 -12.47 -5.61 9.38
N LYS A 120 -13.38 -6.54 9.11
CA LYS A 120 -14.78 -6.46 9.53
C LYS A 120 -15.02 -7.45 10.65
N SER A 121 -15.64 -7.01 11.74
CA SER A 121 -16.02 -7.91 12.83
C SER A 121 -17.44 -7.62 13.30
N SER A 122 -18.23 -8.68 13.48
CA SER A 122 -19.62 -8.61 13.97
C SER A 122 -19.71 -8.92 15.46
N MET A 123 -20.83 -8.54 16.07
CA MET A 123 -21.13 -8.78 17.49
C MET A 123 -21.17 -10.27 17.89
N TYR A 124 -21.37 -11.17 16.93
CA TYR A 124 -21.39 -12.63 17.14
C TYR A 124 -20.02 -13.30 17.03
N GLY A 125 -18.93 -12.53 17.01
CA GLY A 125 -17.56 -13.04 17.00
C GLY A 125 -17.04 -13.48 15.64
N GLN A 126 -17.80 -13.26 14.56
CA GLN A 126 -17.32 -13.50 13.20
C GLN A 126 -16.43 -12.34 12.76
N SER A 127 -15.22 -12.66 12.28
CA SER A 127 -14.30 -11.67 11.72
C SER A 127 -13.88 -12.05 10.31
N ASP A 128 -13.89 -11.08 9.41
CA ASP A 128 -13.38 -11.18 8.06
C ASP A 128 -12.22 -10.20 7.88
N ARG A 129 -11.14 -10.63 7.22
CA ARG A 129 -9.93 -9.84 7.01
C ARG A 129 -9.50 -9.97 5.56
N GLN A 130 -9.47 -8.84 4.88
CA GLN A 130 -8.98 -8.73 3.51
C GLN A 130 -7.68 -7.93 3.48
N ASP A 131 -6.61 -8.57 3.01
CA ASP A 131 -5.30 -7.95 2.80
C ASP A 131 -5.04 -7.79 1.30
N THR A 132 -4.78 -6.58 0.84
CA THR A 132 -4.56 -6.26 -0.58
C THR A 132 -3.25 -5.49 -0.74
N PRO A 133 -2.29 -5.98 -1.56
CA PRO A 133 -1.05 -5.27 -1.80
C PRO A 133 -1.31 -3.97 -2.56
N ILE A 134 -0.67 -2.89 -2.13
CA ILE A 134 -0.67 -1.60 -2.84
C ILE A 134 0.47 -1.64 -3.85
N LEU A 135 0.12 -1.55 -5.14
CA LEU A 135 1.04 -1.61 -6.28
C LEU A 135 0.98 -0.33 -7.15
N ASP A 136 0.61 0.79 -6.55
CA ASP A 136 0.58 2.09 -7.22
C ASP A 136 1.98 2.69 -7.26
N ALA A 137 2.55 2.86 -8.45
CA ALA A 137 3.90 3.41 -8.65
C ALA A 137 4.10 4.77 -7.98
N THR A 138 3.06 5.61 -7.95
CA THR A 138 3.10 6.95 -7.36
C THR A 138 3.38 6.89 -5.87
N VAL A 139 2.80 5.90 -5.17
CA VAL A 139 3.01 5.71 -3.72
C VAL A 139 4.47 5.38 -3.42
N TYR A 140 5.08 4.49 -4.21
CA TYR A 140 6.48 4.10 -4.03
C TYR A 140 7.45 5.21 -4.42
N GLN A 141 7.19 5.93 -5.52
CA GLN A 141 7.99 7.08 -5.94
C GLN A 141 8.03 8.14 -4.84
N ASN A 142 6.87 8.57 -4.33
CA ASN A 142 6.80 9.54 -3.24
C ASN A 142 7.50 9.06 -1.96
N ALA A 143 7.35 7.77 -1.61
CA ALA A 143 8.02 7.22 -0.44
C ALA A 143 9.54 7.25 -0.59
N PHE A 144 10.06 6.84 -1.75
CA PHE A 144 11.49 6.81 -2.01
C PHE A 144 12.11 8.21 -2.14
N GLU A 145 11.41 9.18 -2.73
CA GLU A 145 11.87 10.57 -2.78
C GLU A 145 11.99 11.17 -1.37
N ARG A 146 11.02 10.89 -0.48
CA ARG A 146 11.10 11.32 0.92
C ARG A 146 12.26 10.67 1.66
N ILE A 147 12.51 9.38 1.41
CA ILE A 147 13.66 8.66 1.99
C ILE A 147 14.97 9.26 1.49
N GLU A 148 15.10 9.53 0.20
CA GLU A 148 16.28 10.17 -0.38
C GLU A 148 16.56 11.53 0.26
N ASN A 149 15.53 12.37 0.38
CA ASN A 149 15.64 13.66 1.05
C ASN A 149 16.06 13.51 2.53
N ALA A 150 15.46 12.56 3.27
CA ALA A 150 15.81 12.31 4.66
C ALA A 150 17.26 11.81 4.81
N ILE A 151 17.72 10.95 3.90
CA ILE A 151 19.12 10.48 3.85
C ILE A 151 20.06 11.66 3.59
N PHE A 152 19.75 12.50 2.61
CA PHE A 152 20.55 13.68 2.28
C PHE A 152 20.65 14.67 3.45
N MET A 153 19.54 14.94 4.13
CA MET A 153 19.52 15.81 5.30
C MET A 153 20.30 15.24 6.48
N ARG A 154 20.35 13.90 6.61
CA ARG A 154 21.09 13.24 7.68
C ARG A 154 22.58 13.12 7.39
N SER A 155 22.97 12.92 6.13
CA SER A 155 24.38 12.79 5.73
C SER A 155 25.11 14.14 5.67
N SER A 156 24.37 15.25 5.63
CA SER A 156 24.91 16.62 5.63
C SER A 156 25.13 17.23 7.01
N ASN A 157 24.76 16.52 8.09
CA ASN A 157 25.04 16.90 9.49
C ASN A 157 26.23 16.10 10.05
#